data_AF-Q024P9-F1
#
_entry.id   AF-Q024P9-F1
#
_cell.length_a   1.000
_cell.length_b   1.000
_cell.length_c   1.000
_cell.angle_alpha   90.00
_cell.angle_beta   90.00
_cell.angle_gamma   90.00
#
_symmetry.space_group_name_H-M   'P 1'
#
loop_
_entity.id
_entity.type
_entity.pdbx_description
1 polymer ?
#
loop_
_entity_poly.entity_id
_entity_poly.type
_entity_poly.pdbx_seq_one_letter_code
_entity_poly.pdbx_strand_id
1 'polypeptide(L)'
;MNCQEFWNTMPEFEPDAGHAHLAGCAACQTRWSQRRELEAGLRAVAASCRKLEAPARVEARLLKAFRAQSGIPERRTRRRWIPALTWAAAFAAMLALGFFLIHQREPEAARSTVSRGAERASVEMPSDMEGFIPLPNTEAVQANEEMDVVHVEVPRSAMLAVGLEVNADRAGEMVEADVMLGSDGVARAVRFLD
;
A
#
# COMPACT_ATOMS: atom_id res chain seq x y z
N MET A 1 31.77 -14.88 -28.02
CA MET A 1 31.47 -13.69 -27.20
C MET A 1 32.54 -12.66 -27.41
N ASN A 2 32.17 -11.46 -27.87
CA ASN A 2 33.11 -10.35 -28.00
C ASN A 2 33.32 -9.67 -26.63
N CYS A 3 34.30 -8.76 -26.54
CA CYS A 3 34.61 -8.08 -25.28
C CYS A 3 33.43 -7.24 -24.74
N GLN A 4 32.62 -6.64 -25.62
CA GLN A 4 31.49 -5.79 -25.22
C GLN A 4 30.33 -6.61 -24.65
N GLU A 5 29.99 -7.71 -25.30
CA GLU A 5 29.02 -8.71 -24.81
C GLU A 5 29.45 -9.29 -23.46
N PHE A 6 30.74 -9.57 -23.29
CA PHE A 6 31.30 -10.03 -22.01
C PHE A 6 31.09 -9.04 -20.87
N TRP A 7 31.29 -7.74 -21.10
CA TRP A 7 31.06 -6.73 -20.05
C TRP A 7 29.58 -6.42 -19.82
N ASN A 8 28.71 -6.60 -20.83
CA ASN A 8 27.27 -6.35 -20.70
C ASN A 8 26.52 -7.45 -19.94
N THR A 9 27.03 -8.68 -19.95
CA THR A 9 26.35 -9.85 -19.34
C THR A 9 26.57 -9.96 -17.83
N MET A 10 27.30 -9.02 -17.21
CA MET A 10 27.76 -9.11 -15.82
C MET A 10 28.33 -10.51 -15.51
N PRO A 11 29.61 -10.76 -15.82
CA PRO A 11 30.23 -12.09 -15.77
C PRO A 11 30.27 -12.74 -14.37
N GLU A 12 29.83 -12.04 -13.31
CA GLU A 12 29.53 -12.63 -12.01
C GLU A 12 28.27 -13.51 -11.98
N PHE A 13 27.30 -13.32 -12.90
CA PHE A 13 26.07 -14.11 -12.94
C PHE A 13 26.17 -15.35 -13.85
N GLU A 14 27.08 -15.36 -14.82
CA GLU A 14 27.34 -16.49 -15.71
C GLU A 14 28.81 -16.94 -15.66
N PRO A 15 29.21 -17.68 -14.60
CA PRO A 15 30.61 -18.02 -14.35
C PRO A 15 31.25 -18.88 -15.46
N ASP A 16 30.49 -19.77 -16.10
CA ASP A 16 31.02 -20.70 -17.11
C ASP A 16 31.37 -19.99 -18.43
N ALA A 17 30.45 -19.18 -18.97
CA ALA A 17 30.70 -18.38 -20.18
C ALA A 17 31.74 -17.28 -19.91
N GLY A 18 31.74 -16.72 -18.70
CA GLY A 18 32.70 -15.70 -18.29
C GLY A 18 34.14 -16.22 -18.22
N HIS A 19 34.37 -17.41 -17.64
CA HIS A 19 35.71 -18.00 -17.53
C HIS A 19 36.32 -18.36 -18.88
N ALA A 20 35.51 -18.85 -19.84
CA ALA A 20 36.01 -19.21 -21.17
C ALA A 20 36.57 -17.99 -21.93
N HIS A 21 35.88 -16.85 -21.90
CA HIS A 21 36.36 -15.62 -22.55
C HIS A 21 37.59 -15.03 -21.85
N LEU A 22 37.61 -15.02 -20.51
CA LEU A 22 38.76 -14.52 -19.73
C LEU A 22 40.03 -15.34 -19.97
N ALA A 23 39.92 -16.64 -20.22
CA ALA A 23 41.06 -17.49 -20.58
C ALA A 23 41.60 -17.19 -21.99
N GLY A 24 40.75 -16.73 -22.91
CA GLY A 24 41.12 -16.44 -24.29
C GLY A 24 41.57 -14.99 -24.58
N CYS A 25 41.33 -14.04 -23.65
CA CYS A 25 41.61 -12.62 -23.88
C CYS A 25 42.40 -11.97 -22.72
N ALA A 26 43.70 -11.73 -22.93
CA ALA A 26 44.59 -11.14 -21.92
C ALA A 26 44.19 -9.71 -21.48
N ALA A 27 43.59 -8.91 -22.37
CA ALA A 27 43.14 -7.56 -22.05
C ALA A 27 41.94 -7.59 -21.09
N CYS A 28 40.96 -8.45 -21.34
CA CYS A 28 39.83 -8.67 -20.43
C CYS A 28 40.28 -9.28 -19.10
N GLN A 29 41.24 -10.21 -19.11
CA GLN A 29 41.80 -10.80 -17.89
C GLN A 29 42.48 -9.75 -17.00
N THR A 30 43.29 -8.86 -17.58
CA THR A 30 43.95 -7.77 -16.85
C THR A 30 42.92 -6.79 -16.25
N ARG A 31 41.91 -6.42 -17.02
CA ARG A 31 40.84 -5.53 -16.52
C ARG A 31 40.01 -6.19 -15.42
N TRP A 32 39.80 -7.50 -15.50
CA TRP A 32 39.10 -8.28 -14.48
C TRP A 32 39.88 -8.34 -13.17
N SER A 33 41.20 -8.58 -13.22
CA SER A 33 42.03 -8.61 -12.00
C SER A 33 42.07 -7.26 -11.31
N GLN A 34 42.22 -6.16 -12.07
CA GLN A 34 42.14 -4.79 -11.55
C GLN A 34 40.81 -4.51 -10.83
N ARG A 35 39.69 -4.95 -11.41
CA ARG A 35 38.37 -4.80 -10.78
C ARG A 35 38.28 -5.56 -9.46
N ARG A 36 38.77 -6.81 -9.42
CA ARG A 36 38.79 -7.61 -8.17
C ARG A 36 39.67 -6.98 -7.10
N GLU A 37 40.80 -6.40 -7.50
CA GLU A 37 41.71 -5.71 -6.58
C GLU A 37 41.04 -4.48 -5.97
N LEU A 38 40.35 -3.67 -6.79
CA LEU A 38 39.56 -2.54 -6.30
C LEU A 38 38.46 -2.99 -5.33
N GLU A 39 37.72 -4.06 -5.67
CA GLU A 39 36.67 -4.60 -4.81
C GLU A 39 37.23 -5.10 -3.47
N ALA A 40 38.39 -5.78 -3.49
CA ALA A 40 39.09 -6.20 -2.29
C ALA A 40 39.52 -5.00 -1.42
N GLY A 41 40.04 -3.94 -2.06
CA GLY A 41 40.39 -2.69 -1.38
C GLY A 41 39.18 -2.01 -0.73
N LEU A 42 38.07 -1.87 -1.46
CA LEU A 42 36.82 -1.30 -0.94
C LEU A 42 36.26 -2.13 0.23
N ARG A 43 36.33 -3.46 0.14
CA ARG A 43 35.93 -4.36 1.23
C ARG A 43 36.83 -4.22 2.46
N ALA A 44 38.13 -3.99 2.27
CA ALA A 44 39.05 -3.72 3.37
C ALA A 44 38.78 -2.37 4.04
N VAL A 45 38.44 -1.34 3.27
CA VAL A 45 37.99 -0.03 3.80
C VAL A 45 36.67 -0.18 4.56
N ALA A 46 35.68 -0.90 4.02
CA ALA A 46 34.45 -1.18 4.74
C ALA A 46 34.72 -1.92 6.06
N ALA A 47 35.67 -2.88 6.05
CA ALA A 47 36.07 -3.60 7.23
C ALA A 47 36.74 -2.72 8.29
N SER A 48 37.53 -1.71 7.90
CA SER A 48 38.14 -0.76 8.84
C SER A 48 37.10 0.21 9.41
N CYS A 49 36.12 0.62 8.59
CA CYS A 49 35.00 1.46 9.02
C CYS A 49 34.06 0.77 10.02
N ARG A 50 34.04 -0.56 10.12
CA ARG A 50 33.27 -1.27 11.17
C ARG A 50 33.63 -0.84 12.59
N LYS A 51 34.85 -0.36 12.82
CA LYS A 51 35.26 0.18 14.14
C LYS A 51 34.58 1.52 14.46
N LEU A 52 34.09 2.22 13.45
CA LEU A 52 33.37 3.50 13.55
C LEU A 52 31.85 3.29 13.58
N GLU A 53 31.35 2.05 13.43
CA GLU A 53 29.92 1.77 13.53
C GLU A 53 29.39 2.16 14.90
N ALA A 54 28.19 2.74 14.91
CA ALA A 54 27.53 3.11 16.14
C ALA A 54 27.29 1.86 17.00
N PRO A 55 27.50 1.93 18.33
CA PRO A 55 27.16 0.82 19.21
C PRO A 55 25.68 0.44 19.03
N ALA A 56 25.36 -0.87 19.06
CA ALA A 56 24.00 -1.38 18.79
C ALA A 56 22.90 -0.70 19.61
N ARG A 57 23.20 -0.26 20.85
CA ARG A 57 22.27 0.50 21.69
C ARG A 57 21.91 1.87 21.12
N VAL A 58 22.86 2.55 20.48
CA VAL A 58 22.68 3.89 19.89
C VAL A 58 21.86 3.76 18.62
N GLU A 59 22.19 2.80 17.77
CA GLU A 59 21.41 2.49 16.56
C GLU A 59 19.97 2.12 16.91
N ALA A 60 19.76 1.21 17.87
CA ALA A 60 18.42 0.83 18.32
C ALA A 60 17.63 2.03 18.88
N ARG A 61 18.30 2.93 19.62
CA ARG A 61 17.67 4.14 20.16
C ARG A 61 17.32 5.12 19.04
N LEU A 62 18.19 5.31 18.05
CA LEU A 62 17.95 6.17 16.89
C LEU A 62 16.83 5.64 16.01
N LEU A 63 16.83 4.34 15.69
CA LEU A 63 15.76 3.71 14.93
C LEU A 63 14.40 3.82 15.64
N LYS A 64 14.38 3.64 16.96
CA LYS A 64 13.15 3.84 17.75
C LYS A 64 12.68 5.30 17.72
N ALA A 65 13.60 6.26 17.91
CA ALA A 65 13.28 7.68 17.86
C ALA A 65 12.80 8.11 16.47
N PHE A 66 13.47 7.62 15.42
CA PHE A 66 13.09 7.87 14.03
C PHE A 66 11.71 7.30 13.75
N ARG A 67 11.44 6.02 14.04
CA ARG A 67 10.09 5.42 13.86
C ARG A 67 9.00 6.20 14.60
N ALA A 68 9.29 6.68 15.81
CA ALA A 68 8.36 7.51 16.56
C ALA A 68 8.11 8.89 15.90
N GLN A 69 9.11 9.45 15.23
CA GLN A 69 9.03 10.75 14.57
C GLN A 69 8.50 10.68 13.13
N SER A 70 8.81 9.61 12.39
CA SER A 70 8.43 9.42 10.98
C SER A 70 6.94 9.14 10.78
N GLY A 71 6.16 9.04 11.86
CA GLY A 71 4.73 8.80 11.78
C GLY A 71 4.35 7.49 11.09
N ILE A 72 5.31 6.60 10.79
CA ILE A 72 5.03 5.25 10.28
C ILE A 72 4.43 4.52 11.47
N PRO A 73 3.09 4.37 11.54
CA PRO A 73 2.51 3.74 12.69
C PRO A 73 3.08 2.32 12.71
N GLU A 74 3.70 1.94 13.83
CA GLU A 74 3.89 0.52 14.12
C GLU A 74 2.49 -0.08 13.99
N ARG A 75 2.20 -0.78 12.88
CA ARG A 75 0.99 -1.60 12.66
C ARG A 75 1.04 -2.80 13.63
N ARG A 76 1.27 -2.52 14.91
CA ARG A 76 1.43 -3.48 15.97
C ARG A 76 0.06 -3.70 16.58
N THR A 77 -0.62 -4.65 15.98
CA THR A 77 -1.40 -5.70 16.67
C THR A 77 -2.61 -5.30 17.52
N ARG A 78 -3.01 -4.03 17.60
CA ARG A 78 -4.24 -3.62 18.32
C ARG A 78 -5.55 -4.04 17.60
N ARG A 79 -5.45 -4.56 16.37
CA ARG A 79 -6.56 -5.05 15.53
C ARG A 79 -6.70 -6.57 15.55
N ARG A 80 -6.43 -7.26 16.67
CA ARG A 80 -6.75 -8.69 16.84
C ARG A 80 -7.96 -8.96 17.75
N TRP A 81 -8.41 -7.97 18.51
CA TRP A 81 -9.56 -8.10 19.43
C TRP A 81 -10.86 -7.54 18.88
N ILE A 82 -10.80 -6.71 17.83
CA ILE A 82 -11.97 -6.16 17.14
C ILE A 82 -12.85 -7.25 16.48
N PRO A 83 -12.35 -8.34 15.86
CA PRO A 83 -13.24 -9.32 15.26
C PRO A 83 -14.10 -10.07 16.29
N ALA A 84 -13.66 -10.22 17.53
CA ALA A 84 -14.45 -10.89 18.57
C ALA A 84 -15.64 -10.04 19.04
N LEU A 85 -15.45 -8.72 19.16
CA LEU A 85 -16.51 -7.78 19.57
C LEU A 85 -17.51 -7.50 18.44
N THR A 86 -17.05 -7.46 17.19
CA THR A 86 -17.95 -7.30 16.04
C THR A 86 -18.84 -8.53 15.82
N TRP A 87 -18.30 -9.73 16.06
CA TRP A 87 -19.10 -10.96 15.97
C TRP A 87 -20.18 -11.03 17.05
N ALA A 88 -19.88 -10.62 18.29
CA ALA A 88 -20.86 -10.60 19.38
C ALA A 88 -22.05 -9.64 19.08
N ALA A 89 -21.77 -8.46 18.50
CA ALA A 89 -22.82 -7.51 18.11
C ALA A 89 -23.71 -8.05 16.98
N ALA A 90 -23.12 -8.72 15.97
CA ALA A 90 -23.88 -9.33 14.88
C ALA A 90 -24.82 -10.45 15.36
N PHE A 91 -24.36 -11.31 16.27
CA PHE A 91 -25.21 -12.35 16.86
C PHE A 91 -26.34 -11.77 17.72
N ALA A 92 -26.07 -10.72 18.52
CA ALA A 92 -27.10 -10.05 19.29
C ALA A 92 -28.17 -9.40 18.40
N ALA A 93 -27.77 -8.76 17.30
CA ALA A 93 -28.69 -8.18 16.33
C ALA A 93 -29.54 -9.23 15.61
N MET A 94 -28.97 -10.37 15.19
CA MET A 94 -29.73 -11.47 14.58
C MET A 94 -30.74 -12.09 15.55
N LEU A 95 -30.36 -12.30 16.82
CA LEU A 95 -31.26 -12.84 17.83
C LEU A 95 -32.40 -11.87 18.16
N ALA A 96 -32.10 -10.56 18.28
CA ALA A 96 -33.12 -9.54 18.48
C ALA A 96 -34.09 -9.43 17.30
N LEU A 97 -33.56 -9.47 16.06
CA LEU A 97 -34.37 -9.43 14.84
C LEU A 97 -35.23 -10.69 14.69
N GLY A 98 -34.66 -11.87 14.96
CA GLY A 98 -35.41 -13.13 14.96
C GLY A 98 -36.53 -13.13 16.00
N PHE A 99 -36.24 -12.69 17.23
CA PHE A 99 -37.23 -12.57 18.28
C PHE A 99 -38.36 -11.59 17.89
N PHE A 100 -38.02 -10.44 17.31
CA PHE A 100 -38.98 -9.43 16.85
C PHE A 100 -39.87 -9.94 15.72
N LEU A 101 -39.29 -10.63 14.72
CA LEU A 101 -40.05 -11.22 13.61
C LEU A 101 -40.96 -12.37 14.06
N ILE A 102 -40.55 -13.16 15.05
CA ILE A 102 -41.38 -14.23 15.62
C ILE A 102 -42.51 -13.63 16.45
N HIS A 103 -42.25 -12.58 17.23
CA HIS A 103 -43.29 -11.92 18.03
C HIS A 103 -44.34 -11.18 17.20
N GLN A 104 -43.97 -10.71 16.00
CA GLN A 104 -44.93 -10.06 15.09
C GLN A 104 -45.76 -11.04 14.26
N ARG A 105 -45.42 -12.34 14.24
CA ARG A 105 -46.07 -13.32 13.35
C ARG A 105 -47.24 -14.10 13.93
N GLU A 106 -47.68 -13.82 15.15
CA GLU A 106 -48.90 -14.42 15.71
C GLU A 106 -49.68 -13.36 16.55
N PRO A 107 -50.98 -13.09 16.34
CA PRO A 107 -51.89 -13.51 15.28
C PRO A 107 -52.67 -12.33 14.66
N GLU A 108 -52.55 -12.13 13.34
CA GLU A 108 -53.68 -11.55 12.59
C GLU A 108 -53.87 -12.33 11.29
N ALA A 109 -54.78 -13.31 11.39
CA ALA A 109 -55.35 -13.99 10.24
C ALA A 109 -56.21 -12.99 9.46
N ALA A 110 -55.64 -12.32 8.47
CA ALA A 110 -56.42 -11.70 7.40
C ALA A 110 -55.57 -11.43 6.15
N ARG A 111 -55.83 -12.21 5.11
CA ARG A 111 -55.81 -11.85 3.67
C ARG A 111 -55.08 -10.55 3.31
N SER A 112 -54.05 -10.65 2.47
CA SER A 112 -54.13 -10.08 1.11
C SER A 112 -53.02 -10.62 0.21
N THR A 113 -53.46 -11.31 -0.83
CA THR A 113 -52.73 -11.59 -2.07
C THR A 113 -52.70 -10.34 -2.92
N VAL A 114 -51.53 -9.73 -3.18
CA VAL A 114 -51.33 -8.87 -4.36
C VAL A 114 -49.90 -9.03 -4.89
N SER A 115 -49.87 -9.52 -6.13
CA SER A 115 -48.91 -9.31 -7.22
C SER A 115 -47.45 -8.95 -6.93
N ARG A 116 -46.60 -9.94 -7.22
CA ARG A 116 -45.42 -9.88 -8.09
C ARG A 116 -45.17 -8.50 -8.76
N GLY A 117 -44.00 -7.93 -8.45
CA GLY A 117 -43.33 -6.85 -9.16
C GLY A 117 -41.83 -6.97 -8.94
N ALA A 118 -41.21 -7.94 -9.61
CA ALA A 118 -39.77 -7.98 -9.76
C ALA A 118 -39.39 -6.94 -10.83
N GLU A 119 -39.25 -5.68 -10.42
CA GLU A 119 -38.67 -4.63 -11.25
C GLU A 119 -37.17 -4.64 -10.98
N ARG A 120 -36.42 -5.34 -11.84
CA ARG A 120 -34.99 -5.13 -12.00
C ARG A 120 -34.80 -3.96 -12.97
N ALA A 121 -33.86 -3.09 -12.61
CA ALA A 121 -33.14 -2.11 -13.43
C ALA A 121 -33.89 -0.83 -13.84
N SER A 122 -33.56 0.27 -13.18
CA SER A 122 -32.50 1.15 -13.69
C SER A 122 -31.94 1.95 -12.52
N VAL A 123 -30.66 1.73 -12.19
CA VAL A 123 -29.92 2.64 -11.32
C VAL A 123 -29.66 3.87 -12.17
N GLU A 124 -30.39 4.93 -11.86
CA GLU A 124 -30.03 6.32 -12.15
C GLU A 124 -28.53 6.49 -11.88
N MET A 125 -27.82 7.12 -12.82
CA MET A 125 -26.37 7.35 -12.82
C MET A 125 -25.78 7.60 -11.43
N PRO A 126 -24.60 7.03 -11.08
CA PRO A 126 -23.98 7.33 -9.81
C PRO A 126 -23.60 8.82 -9.76
N SER A 127 -24.36 9.58 -8.98
CA SER A 127 -24.02 10.92 -8.48
C SER A 127 -22.81 10.91 -7.53
N ASP A 128 -22.17 9.77 -7.34
CA ASP A 128 -21.14 9.54 -6.32
C ASP A 128 -19.78 10.19 -6.65
N MET A 129 -19.66 10.86 -7.80
CA MET A 129 -18.45 11.59 -8.22
C MET A 129 -18.42 13.06 -7.77
N GLU A 130 -19.46 13.58 -7.09
CA GLU A 130 -19.47 14.97 -6.62
C GLU A 130 -18.45 15.17 -5.48
N GLY A 131 -17.44 16.01 -5.75
CA GLY A 131 -16.42 16.41 -4.78
C GLY A 131 -15.16 15.53 -4.73
N PHE A 132 -15.06 14.49 -5.56
CA PHE A 132 -13.85 13.65 -5.65
C PHE A 132 -12.84 14.24 -6.65
N ILE A 133 -11.60 14.43 -6.20
CA ILE A 133 -10.48 14.95 -6.99
C ILE A 133 -9.68 13.76 -7.53
N PRO A 134 -9.47 13.65 -8.86
CA PRO A 134 -8.73 12.52 -9.44
C PRO A 134 -7.25 12.58 -9.07
N LEU A 135 -6.66 11.42 -8.79
CA LEU A 135 -5.24 11.30 -8.44
C LEU A 135 -4.36 11.37 -9.71
N PRO A 136 -3.18 12.02 -9.64
CA PRO A 136 -2.24 12.00 -10.75
C PRO A 136 -1.64 10.60 -10.94
N ASN A 137 -1.42 10.20 -12.19
CA ASN A 137 -0.86 8.90 -12.60
C ASN A 137 -1.76 7.66 -12.40
N THR A 138 -3.07 7.87 -12.21
CA THR A 138 -4.04 6.76 -12.21
C THR A 138 -4.81 6.75 -13.51
N GLU A 139 -5.11 5.56 -14.04
CA GLU A 139 -5.96 5.45 -15.24
C GLU A 139 -7.36 6.00 -14.93
N ALA A 140 -7.98 6.62 -15.93
CA ALA A 140 -9.29 7.23 -15.79
C ALA A 140 -10.35 6.18 -15.41
N VAL A 141 -11.18 6.54 -14.43
CA VAL A 141 -12.31 5.72 -13.96
C VAL A 141 -13.23 5.39 -15.13
N GLN A 142 -13.42 4.10 -15.41
CA GLN A 142 -14.39 3.64 -16.40
C GLN A 142 -15.78 3.52 -15.78
N ALA A 143 -16.83 3.86 -16.52
CA ALA A 143 -18.20 3.93 -16.01
C ALA A 143 -18.78 2.58 -15.51
N ASN A 144 -18.10 1.48 -15.79
CA ASN A 144 -18.48 0.11 -15.39
C ASN A 144 -17.55 -0.49 -14.33
N GLU A 145 -16.60 0.29 -13.79
CA GLU A 145 -15.68 -0.18 -12.77
C GLU A 145 -16.33 -0.06 -11.38
N GLU A 146 -16.36 -1.17 -10.65
CA GLU A 146 -16.82 -1.19 -9.27
C GLU A 146 -15.78 -0.49 -8.38
N MET A 147 -16.20 0.59 -7.73
CA MET A 147 -15.34 1.43 -6.88
C MET A 147 -15.73 1.23 -5.42
N ASP A 148 -14.72 1.07 -4.57
CA ASP A 148 -14.88 1.03 -3.12
C ASP A 148 -14.43 2.37 -2.51
N VAL A 149 -15.20 2.91 -1.57
CA VAL A 149 -14.87 4.18 -0.89
C VAL A 149 -14.40 3.88 0.52
N VAL A 150 -13.16 4.23 0.81
CA VAL A 150 -12.55 4.02 2.13
C VAL A 150 -12.25 5.36 2.79
N HIS A 151 -12.79 5.52 4.00
CA HIS A 151 -12.53 6.66 4.86
C HIS A 151 -11.20 6.48 5.61
N VAL A 152 -10.30 7.45 5.48
CA VAL A 152 -8.94 7.41 6.04
C VAL A 152 -8.54 8.76 6.64
N GLU A 153 -7.67 8.74 7.64
CA GLU A 153 -6.97 9.94 8.10
C GLU A 153 -5.62 10.04 7.40
N VAL A 154 -5.36 11.16 6.74
CA VAL A 154 -4.09 11.45 6.05
C VAL A 154 -3.50 12.77 6.52
N PRO A 155 -2.17 12.97 6.48
CA PRO A 155 -1.58 14.28 6.77
C PRO A 155 -2.05 15.34 5.78
N ARG A 156 -2.23 16.58 6.24
CA ARG A 156 -2.68 17.72 5.43
C ARG A 156 -1.74 17.97 4.24
N SER A 157 -0.45 17.63 4.35
CA SER A 157 0.50 17.65 3.24
C SER A 157 0.09 16.78 2.03
N ALA A 158 -0.78 15.77 2.21
CA ALA A 158 -1.29 14.94 1.11
C ALA A 158 -2.13 15.75 0.11
N MET A 159 -2.75 16.86 0.55
CA MET A 159 -3.49 17.78 -0.32
C MET A 159 -2.58 18.41 -1.40
N LEU A 160 -1.27 18.55 -1.14
CA LEU A 160 -0.30 19.02 -2.13
C LEU A 160 -0.21 18.10 -3.36
N ALA A 161 -0.40 16.78 -3.17
CA ALA A 161 -0.32 15.80 -4.25
C ALA A 161 -1.47 15.95 -5.27
N VAL A 162 -2.58 16.56 -4.87
CA VAL A 162 -3.72 16.89 -5.74
C VAL A 162 -3.77 18.38 -6.11
N GLY A 163 -2.70 19.14 -5.82
CA GLY A 163 -2.58 20.54 -6.20
C GLY A 163 -3.30 21.55 -5.31
N LEU A 164 -3.75 21.15 -4.12
CA LEU A 164 -4.32 22.07 -3.14
C LEU A 164 -3.21 22.72 -2.31
N GLU A 165 -3.32 24.02 -2.07
CA GLU A 165 -2.35 24.76 -1.27
C GLU A 165 -2.50 24.44 0.23
N VAL A 166 -1.37 24.24 0.91
CA VAL A 166 -1.31 23.91 2.34
C VAL A 166 -0.34 24.84 3.05
N ASN A 167 -0.74 25.37 4.20
CA ASN A 167 0.18 26.11 5.06
C ASN A 167 1.25 25.15 5.64
N ALA A 168 2.52 25.47 5.42
CA ALA A 168 3.66 24.66 5.87
C ALA A 168 3.65 24.36 7.38
N ASP A 169 3.16 25.30 8.20
CA ASP A 169 3.09 25.12 9.66
C ASP A 169 2.04 24.07 10.09
N ARG A 170 1.07 23.76 9.22
CA ARG A 170 0.00 22.78 9.45
C ARG A 170 0.11 21.53 8.57
N ALA A 171 1.22 21.37 7.85
CA ALA A 171 1.39 20.27 6.91
C ALA A 171 1.32 18.87 7.58
N GLY A 172 1.69 18.78 8.87
CA GLY A 172 1.63 17.54 9.65
C GLY A 172 0.31 17.27 10.37
N GLU A 173 -0.68 18.17 10.29
CA GLU A 173 -2.00 17.96 10.89
C GLU A 173 -2.73 16.83 10.15
N MET A 174 -3.45 15.96 10.86
CA MET A 174 -4.23 14.90 10.24
C MET A 174 -5.58 15.45 9.80
N VAL A 175 -6.00 15.12 8.58
CA VAL A 175 -7.30 15.45 8.01
C VAL A 175 -7.99 14.18 7.55
N GLU A 176 -9.32 14.16 7.67
CA GLU A 176 -10.14 13.06 7.18
C GLU A 176 -10.27 13.15 5.66
N ALA A 177 -10.28 12.00 5.00
CA ALA A 177 -10.45 11.91 3.56
C ALA A 177 -11.16 10.62 3.15
N ASP A 178 -12.03 10.73 2.17
CA ASP A 178 -12.63 9.59 1.47
C ASP A 178 -11.79 9.29 0.22
N VAL A 179 -11.27 8.07 0.12
CA VAL A 179 -10.48 7.62 -1.03
C VAL A 179 -11.28 6.59 -1.80
N MET A 180 -11.50 6.86 -3.09
CA MET A 180 -12.06 5.91 -4.04
C MET A 180 -10.98 4.97 -4.55
N LEU A 181 -11.20 3.67 -4.38
CA LEU A 181 -10.32 2.58 -4.78
C LEU A 181 -10.99 1.78 -5.90
N GLY A 182 -10.24 1.44 -6.93
CA GLY A 182 -10.69 0.48 -7.94
C GLY A 182 -10.76 -0.93 -7.37
N SER A 183 -11.32 -1.85 -8.17
CA SER A 183 -11.33 -3.29 -7.87
C SER A 183 -9.93 -3.90 -7.68
N ASP A 184 -8.89 -3.22 -8.17
CA ASP A 184 -7.47 -3.54 -8.01
C ASP A 184 -6.88 -3.05 -6.68
N GLY A 185 -7.64 -2.30 -5.88
CA GLY A 185 -7.19 -1.66 -4.65
C GLY A 185 -6.30 -0.43 -4.87
N VAL A 186 -6.25 0.09 -6.10
CA VAL A 186 -5.51 1.32 -6.43
C VAL A 186 -6.41 2.52 -6.23
N ALA A 187 -5.92 3.55 -5.54
CA ALA A 187 -6.67 4.78 -5.33
C ALA A 187 -6.81 5.55 -6.65
N ARG A 188 -8.03 5.93 -7.02
CA ARG A 188 -8.36 6.63 -8.28
C ARG A 188 -8.79 8.08 -8.04
N ALA A 189 -9.43 8.36 -6.90
CA ALA A 189 -9.80 9.71 -6.52
C ALA A 189 -9.81 9.89 -4.99
N VAL A 190 -9.72 11.13 -4.54
CA VAL A 190 -9.76 11.50 -3.12
C VAL A 190 -10.65 12.71 -2.88
N ARG A 191 -11.42 12.70 -1.80
CA ARG A 191 -12.19 13.82 -1.28
C ARG A 191 -11.74 14.10 0.14
N PHE A 192 -11.23 15.30 0.39
CA PHE A 192 -10.87 15.72 1.75
C PHE A 192 -12.11 16.25 2.48
N LEU A 193 -12.21 15.92 3.76
CA LEU A 193 -13.24 16.40 4.67
C LEU A 193 -12.56 17.38 5.65
N ASP A 194 -13.13 18.57 5.78
CA ASP A 194 -12.62 19.63 6.67
C ASP A 194 -13.00 19.39 8.14
#